data_AF-A0A930SU16-F1
#
_entry.id   AF-A0A930SU16-F1
#
_cell.length_a   1.000
_cell.length_b   1.000
_cell.length_c   1.000
_cell.angle_alpha   90.00
_cell.angle_beta   90.00
_cell.angle_gamma   90.00
#
_symmetry.space_group_name_H-M   'P 1'
#
loop_
_entity.id
_entity.type
_entity.pdbx_description
1 polymer ?
#
loop_
_entity_poly.entity_id
_entity_poly.type
_entity_poly.pdbx_seq_one_letter_code
_entity_poly.pdbx_strand_id
1 'polypeptide(L)'
;MTAISSIVNQVFNRYDVNGDNHINLKPGGGFEGTRLEREFQSGFDYDTITLTRYSHEKLFRAADANNDGLVSRTELADAVKLFDTNGDGQLKNSGPFWNRKGELRNFERGFPERAEILDQRIIPRPRPIHPVPPHHPLPPRPYGEAAGLSLGVRIA
;
A
#
# COMPACT_ATOMS: atom_id res chain seq x y z
N MET A 1 -16.08 -16.29 9.63
CA MET A 1 -17.12 -15.32 10.05
C MET A 1 -16.40 -14.25 10.85
N THR A 2 -16.82 -13.00 10.76
CA THR A 2 -16.14 -11.90 11.45
C THR A 2 -17.09 -11.31 12.48
N ALA A 3 -16.76 -11.40 13.77
CA ALA A 3 -17.59 -10.82 14.83
C ALA A 3 -17.64 -9.29 14.71
N ILE A 4 -18.80 -8.69 14.96
CA ILE A 4 -18.97 -7.23 14.93
C ILE A 4 -18.01 -6.56 15.90
N SER A 5 -17.85 -7.11 17.10
CA SER A 5 -16.88 -6.62 18.10
C SER A 5 -15.44 -6.61 17.59
N SER A 6 -15.06 -7.58 16.75
CA SER A 6 -13.73 -7.64 16.13
C SER A 6 -13.54 -6.48 15.14
N ILE A 7 -14.57 -6.19 14.32
CA ILE A 7 -14.55 -5.06 13.38
C ILE A 7 -14.44 -3.74 14.13
N VAL A 8 -15.28 -3.55 15.15
CA VAL A 8 -15.24 -2.35 16.01
C VAL A 8 -13.85 -2.18 16.63
N ASN A 9 -13.31 -3.23 17.25
CA ASN A 9 -11.98 -3.19 17.84
C ASN A 9 -10.89 -2.87 16.81
N GLN A 10 -10.96 -3.45 15.62
CA GLN A 10 -9.99 -3.19 14.56
C GLN A 10 -10.03 -1.73 14.09
N VAL A 11 -11.21 -1.13 13.98
CA VAL A 11 -11.37 0.28 13.62
C VAL A 11 -10.82 1.16 14.75
N PHE A 12 -11.21 0.92 16.01
CA PHE A 12 -10.69 1.69 17.14
C PHE A 12 -9.17 1.59 17.26
N ASN A 13 -8.59 0.39 17.18
CA ASN A 13 -7.14 0.22 17.23
C ASN A 13 -6.36 0.98 16.12
N ARG A 14 -7.03 1.35 15.03
CA ARG A 14 -6.42 2.08 13.90
C ARG A 14 -6.63 3.59 13.97
N TYR A 15 -7.72 4.04 14.56
CA TYR A 15 -8.17 5.43 14.46
C TYR A 15 -8.28 6.14 15.83
N ASP A 16 -8.55 5.43 16.92
CA ASP A 16 -8.49 5.98 18.29
C ASP A 16 -7.02 6.06 18.73
N VAL A 17 -6.36 7.17 18.36
CA VAL A 17 -4.92 7.37 18.54
C VAL A 17 -4.64 7.83 19.96
N ASN A 18 -5.56 8.59 20.56
CA ASN A 18 -5.40 9.11 21.90
C ASN A 18 -5.84 8.11 23.00
N GLY A 19 -6.56 7.03 22.65
CA GLY A 19 -6.98 5.97 23.54
C GLY A 19 -8.19 6.32 24.42
N ASP A 20 -9.00 7.31 24.03
CA ASP A 20 -10.13 7.80 24.82
C ASP A 20 -11.46 7.07 24.54
N ASN A 21 -11.43 6.01 23.73
CA ASN A 21 -12.58 5.24 23.28
C ASN A 21 -13.60 6.03 22.45
N HIS A 22 -13.19 7.16 21.89
CA HIS A 22 -13.91 7.89 20.86
C HIS A 22 -12.99 8.10 19.66
N ILE A 23 -13.56 8.08 18.46
CA ILE A 23 -12.84 8.51 17.26
C ILE A 23 -13.29 9.93 16.97
N ASN A 24 -12.38 10.89 17.13
CA ASN A 24 -12.69 12.29 16.94
C ASN A 24 -12.73 12.68 15.45
N LEU A 25 -13.88 13.11 14.96
CA LEU A 25 -14.11 13.52 13.57
C LEU A 25 -14.03 15.05 13.38
N LYS A 26 -13.78 15.82 14.44
CA LYS A 26 -13.76 17.29 14.36
C LYS A 26 -12.51 17.78 13.64
N PRO A 27 -12.66 18.69 12.65
CA PRO A 27 -11.51 19.28 11.99
C PRO A 27 -10.70 20.14 12.98
N GLY A 28 -9.39 19.87 13.09
CA GLY A 28 -8.49 20.57 14.00
C GLY A 28 -7.66 19.63 14.86
N GLY A 29 -7.33 20.07 16.08
CA GLY A 29 -6.50 19.30 17.02
C GLY A 29 -7.17 17.98 17.42
N GLY A 30 -6.51 16.87 17.12
CA GLY A 30 -6.97 15.53 17.48
C GLY A 30 -7.94 14.90 16.47
N PHE A 31 -7.95 15.33 15.19
CA PHE A 31 -8.72 14.62 14.16
C PHE A 31 -8.17 13.21 13.93
N GLU A 32 -9.08 12.24 14.02
CA GLU A 32 -8.81 10.80 14.00
C GLU A 32 -9.61 10.08 12.90
N GLY A 33 -10.36 10.80 12.07
CA GLY A 33 -11.10 10.21 10.94
C GLY A 33 -10.22 9.72 9.77
N THR A 34 -8.92 9.99 9.80
CA THR A 34 -7.95 9.55 8.79
C THR A 34 -6.66 9.08 9.44
N ARG A 35 -5.98 8.12 8.79
CA ARG A 35 -4.65 7.66 9.18
C ARG A 35 -3.68 7.84 8.02
N LEU A 36 -2.44 8.21 8.32
CA LEU A 36 -1.35 8.24 7.34
C LEU A 36 -0.46 7.02 7.55
N GLU A 37 -0.14 6.34 6.45
CA GLU A 37 0.79 5.23 6.43
C GLU A 37 1.93 5.53 5.46
N ARG A 38 3.15 5.33 5.92
CA ARG A 38 4.34 5.44 5.10
C ARG A 38 4.84 4.03 4.78
N GLU A 39 4.77 3.67 3.51
CA GLU A 39 5.29 2.41 2.99
C GLU A 39 6.67 2.62 2.37
N PHE A 40 7.60 1.72 2.66
CA PHE A 40 8.91 1.68 2.03
C PHE A 40 9.06 0.37 1.25
N GLN A 41 9.25 0.49 -0.05
CA GLN A 41 9.49 -0.64 -0.93
C GLN A 41 10.92 -0.58 -1.45
N SER A 42 11.71 -1.60 -1.10
CA SER A 42 13.08 -1.69 -1.56
C SER A 42 13.19 -2.33 -2.94
N GLY A 43 13.99 -1.75 -3.82
CA GLY A 43 14.28 -2.28 -5.15
C GLY A 43 15.78 -2.44 -5.42
N PHE A 44 16.11 -2.96 -6.60
CA PHE A 44 17.50 -3.16 -7.03
C PHE A 44 18.20 -1.83 -7.35
N ASP A 45 17.60 -1.03 -8.24
CA ASP A 45 18.16 0.25 -8.69
C ASP A 45 17.62 1.47 -7.91
N TYR A 46 16.46 1.33 -7.27
CA TYR A 46 15.81 2.41 -6.54
C TYR A 46 14.96 1.87 -5.39
N ASP A 47 14.82 2.69 -4.37
CA ASP A 47 13.84 2.51 -3.30
C ASP A 47 12.65 3.44 -3.53
N THR A 48 11.45 2.99 -3.16
CA THR A 48 10.21 3.77 -3.27
C THR A 48 9.66 4.02 -1.88
N ILE A 49 9.34 5.28 -1.58
CA ILE A 49 8.57 5.66 -0.41
C ILE A 49 7.20 6.12 -0.88
N THR A 50 6.14 5.49 -0.37
CA THR A 50 4.75 5.87 -0.67
C THR A 50 4.08 6.35 0.61
N LEU A 51 3.48 7.54 0.59
CA LEU A 51 2.65 8.04 1.68
C LEU A 51 1.18 7.89 1.29
N THR A 52 0.46 7.04 2.00
CA THR A 52 -0.95 6.74 1.74
C THR A 52 -1.81 7.19 2.91
N ARG A 53 -2.90 7.91 2.60
CA ARG A 53 -3.95 8.27 3.56
C ARG A 53 -5.07 7.24 3.50
N TYR A 54 -5.43 6.67 4.64
CA TYR A 54 -6.57 5.78 4.81
C TYR A 54 -7.72 6.51 5.52
N SER A 55 -8.96 6.25 5.10
CA SER A 55 -10.15 6.80 5.76
C SER A 55 -11.36 5.89 5.64
N HIS A 56 -12.21 5.90 6.67
CA HIS A 56 -13.53 5.28 6.67
C HIS A 56 -14.65 6.32 6.75
N GLU A 57 -14.53 7.40 5.98
CA GLU A 57 -15.43 8.57 6.02
C GLU A 57 -16.93 8.17 6.02
N LYS A 58 -17.33 7.24 5.15
CA LYS A 58 -18.72 6.78 5.07
C LYS A 58 -19.18 6.02 6.32
N LEU A 59 -18.29 5.22 6.90
CA LEU A 59 -18.59 4.47 8.13
C LEU A 59 -18.75 5.43 9.30
N PHE A 60 -17.79 6.34 9.49
CA PHE A 60 -17.80 7.28 10.59
C PHE A 60 -19.01 8.21 10.53
N ARG A 61 -19.34 8.72 9.35
CA ARG A 61 -20.55 9.53 9.15
C ARG A 61 -21.85 8.76 9.41
N ALA A 62 -21.86 7.45 9.12
CA ALA A 62 -23.03 6.62 9.42
C ALA A 62 -23.11 6.21 10.89
N ALA A 63 -21.96 6.12 11.57
CA ALA A 63 -21.86 5.77 12.98
C ALA A 63 -22.18 6.96 13.90
N ASP A 64 -21.74 8.17 13.55
CA ASP A 64 -22.01 9.43 14.27
C ASP A 64 -23.51 9.81 14.19
N ALA A 65 -24.35 9.02 14.85
CA ALA A 65 -25.80 9.14 14.80
C ALA A 65 -26.30 10.39 15.53
N ASN A 66 -25.58 10.81 16.58
CA ASN A 66 -25.89 12.00 17.37
C ASN A 66 -25.30 13.29 16.74
N ASN A 67 -24.43 13.18 15.72
CA ASN A 67 -23.74 14.27 15.03
C ASN A 67 -22.91 15.16 15.98
N ASP A 68 -22.36 14.60 17.05
CA ASP A 68 -21.52 15.32 17.99
C ASP A 68 -20.05 15.42 17.54
N GLY A 69 -19.72 14.75 16.41
CA GLY A 69 -18.40 14.71 15.81
C GLY A 69 -17.43 13.75 16.52
N LEU A 70 -17.93 12.88 17.40
CA LEU A 70 -17.21 11.80 18.05
C LEU A 70 -17.93 10.49 17.72
N VAL A 71 -17.17 9.44 17.40
CA VAL A 71 -17.76 8.10 17.20
C VAL A 71 -17.41 7.24 18.39
N SER A 72 -18.41 6.86 19.17
CA SER A 72 -18.27 5.88 20.24
C SER A 72 -18.28 4.44 19.73
N ARG A 73 -17.82 3.50 20.57
CA ARG A 73 -17.84 2.06 20.26
C ARG A 73 -19.25 1.54 19.98
N THR A 74 -20.24 2.05 20.71
CA THR A 74 -21.64 1.63 20.57
C THR A 74 -22.22 2.09 19.25
N GLU A 75 -22.01 3.37 18.91
CA GLU A 75 -22.41 3.97 17.63
C GLU A 75 -21.81 3.23 16.43
N LEU A 76 -20.51 2.91 16.52
CA LEU A 76 -19.87 2.13 15.47
C LEU A 76 -20.45 0.71 15.38
N ALA A 77 -20.66 0.04 16.51
CA ALA A 77 -21.26 -1.29 16.53
C ALA A 77 -22.66 -1.29 15.91
N ASP A 78 -23.47 -0.28 16.20
CA ASP A 78 -24.82 -0.16 15.68
C ASP A 78 -24.83 0.09 14.17
N ALA A 79 -23.90 0.89 13.65
CA ALA A 79 -23.72 1.05 12.20
C ALA A 79 -23.31 -0.26 11.50
N VAL A 80 -22.47 -1.09 12.12
CA VAL A 80 -22.08 -2.40 11.58
C VAL A 80 -23.25 -3.39 11.65
N LYS A 81 -24.04 -3.38 12.73
CA LYS A 81 -25.21 -4.26 12.91
C LYS A 81 -26.26 -4.10 11.82
N LEU A 82 -26.33 -2.95 11.14
CA LEU A 82 -27.21 -2.77 9.97
C LEU A 82 -26.96 -3.80 8.85
N PHE A 83 -25.77 -4.42 8.81
CA PHE A 83 -25.40 -5.42 7.83
C PHE A 83 -25.55 -6.86 8.35
N ASP A 84 -25.68 -7.05 9.67
CA ASP A 84 -25.98 -8.33 10.29
C ASP A 84 -27.46 -8.65 10.10
N THR A 85 -27.77 -9.32 8.99
CA THR A 85 -29.16 -9.59 8.58
C THR A 85 -29.77 -10.70 9.42
N ASN A 86 -28.93 -11.58 9.97
CA ASN A 86 -29.36 -12.76 10.69
C ASN A 86 -29.37 -12.54 12.23
N GLY A 87 -28.75 -11.47 12.72
CA GLY A 87 -28.76 -11.06 14.12
C GLY A 87 -27.87 -11.90 15.04
N ASP A 88 -26.90 -12.65 14.49
CA ASP A 88 -26.00 -13.50 15.27
C ASP A 88 -24.76 -12.77 15.82
N GLY A 89 -24.68 -11.46 15.58
CA GLY A 89 -23.56 -10.62 16.00
C GLY A 89 -22.30 -10.82 15.16
N GLN A 90 -22.41 -11.49 14.01
CA GLN A 90 -21.29 -11.78 13.11
C GLN A 90 -21.66 -11.46 11.66
N LEU A 91 -20.66 -10.97 10.91
CA LEU A 91 -20.79 -10.81 9.47
C LEU A 91 -20.19 -12.03 8.76
N LYS A 92 -21.03 -12.75 8.01
CA LYS A 92 -20.59 -13.89 7.19
C LYS A 92 -20.05 -13.43 5.83
N ASN A 93 -18.97 -14.06 5.37
CA ASN A 93 -18.38 -13.80 4.04
C ASN A 93 -19.13 -14.54 2.91
N SER A 94 -19.93 -15.57 3.26
CA SER A 94 -20.77 -16.33 2.34
C SER A 94 -22.25 -16.12 2.64
N GLY A 95 -23.06 -15.92 1.59
CA GLY A 95 -24.52 -16.02 1.69
C GLY A 95 -24.98 -17.49 1.65
N PRO A 96 -26.22 -17.80 2.06
CA PRO A 96 -26.76 -19.17 2.06
C PRO A 96 -26.94 -19.80 0.67
N PHE A 97 -26.73 -19.04 -0.41
CA PHE A 97 -26.82 -19.52 -1.80
C PHE A 97 -25.69 -18.91 -2.65
N TRP A 98 -25.31 -19.61 -3.72
CA TRP A 98 -24.24 -19.27 -4.68
C TRP A 98 -24.36 -17.87 -5.33
N ASN A 99 -25.48 -17.16 -5.16
CA ASN A 99 -25.73 -15.83 -5.72
C ASN A 99 -25.89 -14.69 -4.70
N ARG A 100 -25.78 -14.94 -3.37
CA ARG A 100 -25.82 -13.88 -2.34
C ARG A 100 -24.40 -13.53 -1.88
N LYS A 101 -24.03 -12.26 -2.04
CA LYS A 101 -22.85 -11.67 -1.37
C LYS A 101 -23.11 -11.72 0.14
N GLY A 102 -22.17 -12.26 0.91
CA GLY A 102 -22.28 -12.35 2.38
C GLY A 102 -22.38 -10.97 3.04
N GLU A 103 -22.88 -10.93 4.26
CA GLU A 103 -23.04 -9.73 5.11
C GLU A 103 -21.74 -8.92 5.18
N LEU A 104 -20.60 -9.59 5.33
CA LEU A 104 -19.28 -8.94 5.38
C LEU A 104 -18.96 -8.20 4.07
N ARG A 105 -19.23 -8.83 2.93
CA ARG A 105 -19.02 -8.19 1.61
C ARG A 105 -19.97 -7.03 1.37
N ASN A 106 -21.17 -7.09 1.93
CA ASN A 106 -22.11 -5.96 1.86
C ASN A 106 -21.62 -4.79 2.71
N PHE A 107 -21.10 -5.08 3.91
CA PHE A 107 -20.46 -4.08 4.79
C PHE A 107 -19.26 -3.43 4.10
N GLU A 108 -18.29 -4.20 3.61
CA GLU A 108 -17.09 -3.69 2.92
C GLU A 108 -17.43 -2.83 1.69
N ARG A 109 -18.49 -3.20 0.97
CA ARG A 109 -18.97 -2.42 -0.19
C ARG A 109 -19.71 -1.14 0.22
N GLY A 110 -20.48 -1.19 1.31
CA GLY A 110 -21.21 -0.02 1.83
C GLY A 110 -20.27 1.00 2.46
N PHE A 111 -19.26 0.49 3.18
CA PHE A 111 -18.28 1.25 3.94
C PHE A 111 -16.85 0.88 3.52
N PRO A 112 -16.44 1.21 2.29
CA PRO A 112 -15.09 0.94 1.84
C PRO A 112 -14.07 1.80 2.60
N GLU A 113 -12.96 1.19 3.03
CA GLU A 113 -11.76 1.94 3.40
C GLU A 113 -11.19 2.57 2.14
N ARG A 114 -11.08 3.89 2.12
CA ARG A 114 -10.48 4.63 1.02
C ARG A 114 -8.99 4.80 1.28
N ALA A 115 -8.17 4.46 0.30
CA ALA A 115 -6.74 4.70 0.28
C ALA A 115 -6.41 5.75 -0.79
N GLU A 116 -5.74 6.83 -0.40
CA GLU A 116 -5.32 7.92 -1.27
C GLU A 116 -3.80 8.08 -1.18
N ILE A 117 -3.10 7.93 -2.31
CA ILE A 117 -1.65 8.19 -2.36
C ILE A 117 -1.45 9.71 -2.36
N LEU A 118 -0.81 10.21 -1.31
CA LEU A 118 -0.51 11.64 -1.16
C LEU A 118 0.85 12.01 -1.76
N ASP A 119 1.83 11.12 -1.63
CA ASP A 119 3.18 11.32 -2.13
C ASP A 119 3.80 9.98 -2.50
N GLN A 120 4.63 9.98 -3.54
CA GLN A 120 5.43 8.84 -3.93
C GLN A 120 6.80 9.33 -4.40
N ARG A 121 7.84 8.89 -3.69
CA ARG A 121 9.21 9.31 -3.95
C ARG A 121 10.09 8.13 -4.29
N ILE A 122 10.84 8.26 -5.38
CA ILE A 122 11.86 7.31 -5.82
C ILE A 122 13.22 7.82 -5.36
N ILE A 123 13.99 6.95 -4.70
CA ILE A 123 15.35 7.19 -4.24
C ILE A 123 16.27 6.26 -5.04
N PRO A 124 17.02 6.76 -6.03
CA PRO A 124 18.00 5.96 -6.74
C PRO A 124 19.05 5.43 -5.78
N ARG A 125 19.40 4.15 -5.93
CA ARG A 125 20.52 3.55 -5.22
C ARG A 125 21.81 3.85 -5.98
N PRO A 126 22.90 4.20 -5.28
CA PRO A 126 24.20 4.23 -5.91
C PRO A 126 24.51 2.85 -6.47
N ARG A 127 24.85 2.76 -7.76
CA ARG A 127 25.27 1.50 -8.35
C ARG A 127 26.47 0.96 -7.54
N PRO A 128 26.56 -0.35 -7.31
CA PRO A 128 27.79 -0.93 -6.82
C PRO A 128 28.93 -0.46 -7.73
N ILE A 129 29.97 0.14 -7.17
CA ILE A 129 31.20 0.39 -7.91
C ILE A 129 31.74 -1.00 -8.23
N HIS A 130 31.53 -1.47 -9.46
CA HIS A 130 32.15 -2.70 -9.91
C HIS A 130 33.67 -2.49 -9.83
N PRO A 131 34.44 -3.37 -9.17
CA PRO A 131 35.88 -3.34 -9.30
C PRO A 131 36.20 -3.46 -10.79
N VAL A 132 37.06 -2.56 -11.29
CA VAL A 132 37.56 -2.64 -12.66
C VAL A 132 38.16 -4.04 -12.81
N PRO A 133 37.69 -4.87 -13.76
CA PRO A 133 38.27 -6.19 -13.97
C PRO A 133 39.78 -6.01 -14.21
N PRO A 134 40.63 -6.86 -13.61
CA PRO A 134 42.07 -6.76 -13.80
C PRO A 134 42.38 -6.77 -15.30
N HIS A 135 43.20 -5.81 -15.74
CA HIS A 135 43.72 -5.79 -17.10
C HIS A 135 44.55 -7.05 -17.31
N HIS A 136 43.95 -8.10 -17.87
CA HIS A 136 44.72 -9.21 -18.39
C HIS A 136 45.53 -8.68 -19.59
N PRO A 137 46.86 -8.81 -19.58
CA PRO A 137 47.65 -8.47 -20.75
C PRO A 137 47.14 -9.30 -21.92
N LEU A 138 46.86 -8.65 -23.05
CA LEU A 138 46.52 -9.33 -24.29
C LEU A 138 47.66 -10.32 -24.62
N PRO A 139 47.34 -11.56 -25.04
CA PRO A 139 48.38 -12.48 -25.49
C PRO A 139 49.18 -11.84 -26.65
N PRO A 140 50.50 -12.03 -26.70
CA PRO A 140 51.31 -11.50 -27.79
C PRO A 140 50.78 -12.02 -29.12
N ARG A 141 50.65 -11.13 -30.10
CA ARG A 141 50.27 -11.50 -31.47
C ARG A 141 51.27 -12.54 -32.00
N PRO A 142 50.82 -13.63 -32.62
CA PRO A 142 51.73 -14.57 -33.25
C PRO A 142 52.49 -13.87 -34.37
N TYR A 143 53.82 -13.99 -34.34
CA TYR A 143 54.69 -13.55 -35.43
C TYR A 143 54.52 -14.50 -36.63
N GLY A 144 54.14 -13.94 -37.78
CA GLY A 144 54.10 -14.60 -39.09
C GLY A 144 53.30 -13.69 -40.03
N GLU A 145 53.71 -13.34 -41.24
CA GLU A 145 54.76 -13.83 -42.12
C GLU A 145 55.31 -12.63 -42.91
N ALA A 146 56.60 -12.70 -43.25
CA ALA A 146 57.14 -11.93 -44.36
C ALA A 146 56.57 -12.51 -45.67
N ALA A 147 55.80 -11.71 -46.40
CA ALA A 147 55.51 -11.96 -47.81
C ALA A 147 55.77 -10.66 -48.58
N GLY A 148 56.80 -10.69 -49.41
CA GLY A 148 57.20 -9.60 -50.27
C GLY A 148 56.35 -9.48 -51.54
N LEU A 149 56.95 -8.81 -52.52
CA LEU A 149 56.47 -8.44 -53.85
C LEU A 149 55.74 -7.08 -53.88
N SER A 150 56.00 -6.16 -54.80
CA SER A 150 57.09 -5.97 -55.77
C SER A 150 56.92 -4.54 -56.29
N LEU A 151 58.02 -3.83 -56.54
CA LEU A 151 58.00 -2.54 -57.22
C LEU A 151 57.49 -2.72 -58.66
N GLY A 152 56.33 -2.16 -58.96
CA GLY A 152 55.87 -1.89 -60.32
C GLY A 152 56.03 -0.42 -60.66
N VAL A 153 57.21 -0.03 -61.16
CA VAL A 153 57.42 1.25 -61.84
C VAL A 153 56.77 1.18 -63.23
N ARG A 154 55.87 2.10 -63.55
CA ARG A 154 55.52 2.45 -64.93
C ARG A 154 55.75 3.94 -65.14
N ILE A 155 56.73 4.22 -65.99
CA ILE A 155 57.01 5.53 -66.60
C ILE A 155 56.11 5.64 -67.85
N ALA A 156 55.78 6.87 -68.23
CA ALA A 156 54.94 7.26 -69.38
C ALA A 156 55.34 6.60 -70.72
#